data_AF-A0A958UD29-F1
#
_entry.id   AF-A0A958UD29-F1
#
_cell.length_a   1.000
_cell.length_b   1.000
_cell.length_c   1.000
_cell.angle_alpha   90.00
_cell.angle_beta   90.00
_cell.angle_gamma   90.00
#
_symmetry.space_group_name_H-M   'P 1'
#
loop_
_entity.id
_entity.type
_entity.pdbx_description
1 polymer ?
#
loop_
_entity_poly.entity_id
_entity_poly.type
_entity_poly.pdbx_seq_one_letter_code
_entity_poly.pdbx_strand_id
1 'polypeptide(L)' 'MYVNFNELPDTSRVWVYQSNREFTAVELEKITEKLKSFVNSWKRHGEDLRSSYRIAYNQFIILAVDESYNNVSGCSID' A
#
# COMPACT_ATOMS: atom_id res chain seq x y z
N MET A 1 1.26 1.23 -9.73
CA MET A 1 1.80 -0.05 -10.26
C MET A 1 2.17 -0.97 -9.10
N TYR A 2 1.52 -2.13 -9.00
CA TYR A 2 1.86 -3.13 -8.00
C TYR A 2 3.23 -3.79 -8.26
N VAL A 3 4.03 -3.92 -7.21
CA VAL A 3 5.25 -4.76 -7.16
C VAL A 3 5.20 -5.67 -5.92
N ASN A 4 6.01 -6.73 -5.88
CA ASN A 4 6.08 -7.56 -4.68
C ASN A 4 6.63 -6.72 -3.52
N PHE A 5 6.10 -6.89 -2.30
CA PHE A 5 6.53 -6.12 -1.14
C PHE A 5 8.04 -6.27 -0.87
N ASN A 6 8.59 -7.46 -1.12
CA ASN A 6 10.01 -7.75 -0.92
C ASN A 6 10.93 -7.20 -2.02
N GLU A 7 10.37 -6.64 -3.10
CA GLU A 7 11.11 -5.99 -4.19
C GLU A 7 11.25 -4.49 -3.97
N LEU A 8 10.55 -3.92 -2.98
CA LEU A 8 10.67 -2.51 -2.64
C LEU A 8 12.03 -2.24 -1.95
N PRO A 9 12.70 -1.11 -2.26
CA PRO A 9 13.93 -0.74 -1.59
C PRO A 9 13.70 -0.40 -0.12
N ASP A 10 14.72 -0.56 0.73
CA ASP A 10 14.67 -0.23 2.15
C ASP A 10 14.39 1.26 2.43
N THR A 11 14.61 2.12 1.43
CA THR A 11 14.29 3.55 1.48
C THR A 11 12.83 3.86 1.17
N SER A 12 12.00 2.85 0.85
CA SER A 12 10.58 3.04 0.57
C SER A 12 9.88 3.70 1.75
N ARG A 13 9.00 4.65 1.44
CA ARG A 13 8.14 5.23 2.43
C ARG A 13 7.03 4.24 2.79
N VAL A 14 6.75 4.13 4.09
CA VAL A 14 5.78 3.18 4.63
C VAL A 14 4.73 3.91 5.46
N TRP A 15 3.47 3.54 5.24
CA TRP A 15 2.36 3.89 6.12
C TRP A 15 1.83 2.62 6.79
N VAL A 16 1.61 2.69 8.09
CA VAL A 16 1.06 1.59 8.89
C VAL A 16 -0.25 2.06 9.51
N TYR A 17 -1.32 1.37 9.15
CA TYR A 17 -2.67 1.60 9.69
C TYR A 17 -3.06 0.42 10.56
N GLN A 18 -3.42 0.69 11.80
CA GLN A 18 -3.82 -0.32 12.78
C GLN A 18 -5.35 -0.32 12.94
N SER A 19 -5.95 -1.50 12.94
CA SER A 19 -7.33 -1.70 13.38
C SER A 19 -7.41 -1.89 14.91
N ASN A 20 -8.52 -1.49 15.51
CA ASN A 20 -8.77 -1.68 16.95
C ASN A 20 -8.98 -3.16 17.34
N ARG A 21 -9.14 -4.05 16.36
CA ARG A 21 -9.19 -5.52 16.52
C ARG A 21 -8.60 -6.22 15.31
N GLU A 22 -8.33 -7.52 15.44
CA GLU A 22 -8.02 -8.37 14.30
C GLU A 22 -9.19 -8.40 13.29
N PHE A 23 -8.84 -8.44 12.01
CA PHE A 23 -9.74 -8.64 10.89
C PHE A 23 -10.18 -10.10 10.85
N THR A 24 -11.47 -10.30 10.58
CA THR A 24 -12.00 -11.62 10.25
C THR A 24 -11.52 -12.05 8.86
N ALA A 25 -11.59 -13.36 8.55
CA ALA A 25 -11.21 -13.87 7.22
C ALA A 25 -11.97 -13.17 6.07
N VAL A 26 -13.26 -12.92 6.25
CA VAL A 26 -14.10 -12.21 5.27
C VAL A 26 -13.67 -10.74 5.10
N GLU A 27 -13.23 -10.09 6.17
CA GLU A 27 -12.68 -8.74 6.09
C GLU A 27 -11.32 -8.73 5.40
N LEU A 28 -10.45 -9.70 5.68
CA LEU A 28 -9.15 -9.84 5.04
C LEU A 28 -9.27 -9.99 3.52
N GLU A 29 -10.21 -10.80 3.03
CA GLU A 29 -10.49 -10.93 1.59
C GLU A 29 -10.90 -9.58 0.98
N LYS A 30 -11.90 -8.91 1.58
CA LYS A 30 -12.39 -7.61 1.10
C LYS A 30 -11.31 -6.53 1.13
N ILE A 31 -10.50 -6.49 2.19
CA ILE A 31 -9.40 -5.54 2.34
C ILE A 31 -8.33 -5.83 1.28
N THR A 32 -7.98 -7.10 1.06
CA THR A 32 -6.98 -7.50 0.06
C THR A 32 -7.39 -7.07 -1.35
N GLU A 33 -8.65 -7.28 -1.73
CA GLU A 33 -9.17 -6.83 -3.04
C GLU A 33 -9.09 -5.30 -3.19
N LYS A 34 -9.50 -4.57 -2.15
CA LYS A 34 -9.44 -3.09 -2.14
C LYS A 34 -8.01 -2.57 -2.22
N LEU A 35 -7.08 -3.14 -1.45
CA LEU A 35 -5.67 -2.76 -1.45
C LEU A 35 -5.02 -3.04 -2.80
N LYS A 36 -5.30 -4.20 -3.40
CA LYS A 36 -4.81 -4.54 -4.74
C LYS A 36 -5.33 -3.56 -5.79
N SER A 37 -6.62 -3.20 -5.73
CA SER A 37 -7.20 -2.19 -6.62
C SER A 37 -6.52 -0.82 -6.44
N PHE A 38 -6.42 -0.36 -5.18
CA PHE A 38 -5.80 0.91 -4.83
C PHE A 38 -4.35 1.01 -5.30
N VAL A 39 -3.49 0.06 -4.96
CA VAL A 39 -2.06 0.07 -5.34
C VAL A 39 -1.86 0.03 -6.87
N ASN A 40 -2.77 -0.59 -7.61
CA ASN A 40 -2.73 -0.58 -9.07
C ASN A 40 -3.21 0.75 -9.68
N SER A 41 -4.16 1.44 -9.04
CA SER A 41 -4.65 2.75 -9.49
C SER A 41 -3.88 3.93 -8.90
N TRP A 42 -2.98 3.70 -7.95
CA TRP A 42 -2.26 4.77 -7.27
C TRP A 42 -1.24 5.43 -8.19
N LYS A 43 -1.56 6.67 -8.56
CA LYS A 43 -0.81 7.51 -9.49
C LYS A 43 -0.55 8.88 -8.89
N ARG A 44 0.54 9.50 -9.33
CA ARG A 44 0.85 10.91 -9.07
C ARG A 44 0.98 11.64 -10.41
N HIS A 45 0.22 12.72 -10.60
CA HIS A 45 0.23 13.52 -11.85
C HIS A 45 0.07 12.67 -13.13
N GLY A 46 -0.67 11.57 -13.04
CA GLY A 46 -0.87 10.62 -14.16
C GLY A 46 0.21 9.55 -14.30
N GLU A 47 1.33 9.67 -13.57
CA GLU A 47 2.41 8.70 -13.55
C GLU A 47 2.19 7.64 -12.47
N ASP A 48 2.55 6.40 -12.77
CA ASP A 48 2.43 5.29 -11.83
C ASP A 48 3.43 5.44 -10.68
N LEU A 49 2.97 5.08 -9.47
CA LEU A 49 3.84 4.85 -8.32
C LEU A 49 4.13 3.37 -8.21
N ARG A 50 5.41 2.98 -8.07
CA ARG A 50 5.76 1.61 -7.68
C ARG A 50 5.39 1.42 -6.22
N SER A 51 4.40 0.59 -5.95
CA SER A 51 3.86 0.45 -4.61
C SER A 51 3.45 -0.98 -4.32
N SER A 52 3.36 -1.30 -3.04
CA SER A 52 2.92 -2.59 -2.55
C SER A 52 2.14 -2.44 -1.26
N TYR A 53 1.55 -3.54 -0.81
CA TYR A 53 0.86 -3.61 0.46
C TYR A 53 1.17 -4.94 1.16
N ARG A 54 1.01 -4.95 2.48
CA ARG A 54 1.05 -6.15 3.30
C ARG A 54 0.04 -6.03 4.44
N ILE A 55 -0.66 -7.14 4.74
CA ILE A 55 -1.41 -7.26 5.98
C ILE A 55 -0.58 -8.08 6.95
N ALA A 56 -0.27 -7.53 8.13
CA ALA A 56 0.51 -8.20 9.16
C ALA A 56 -0.35 -8.47 10.40
N TYR A 57 -0.17 -9.66 10.99
CA TYR A 57 -0.87 -10.09 12.20
C TYR A 57 -2.40 -9.97 12.13
N ASN A 58 -2.96 -10.04 10.91
CA ASN A 58 -4.38 -9.82 10.63
C ASN A 58 -4.94 -8.51 11.22
N GLN A 59 -4.12 -7.49 11.48
CA GLN A 59 -4.57 -6.27 12.17
C GLN A 59 -3.95 -4.99 11.60
N PHE A 60 -2.76 -5.10 11.01
CA PHE A 60 -2.04 -3.97 10.45
C PHE A 60 -2.09 -4.00 8.94
N ILE A 61 -2.51 -2.89 8.34
CA ILE A 61 -2.38 -2.65 6.91
C ILE A 61 -1.13 -1.81 6.72
N ILE A 62 -0.19 -2.33 5.93
CA ILE A 62 1.07 -1.68 5.60
C ILE A 62 1.02 -1.34 4.12
N LEU A 63 1.12 -0.05 3.79
CA LEU A 63 1.31 0.44 2.43
C LEU A 63 2.75 0.90 2.28
N ALA A 64 3.38 0.59 1.16
CA ALA A 64 4.76 1.00 0.89
C ALA A 64 4.90 1.50 -0.55
N VAL A 65 5.73 2.52 -0.74
CA VAL A 65 5.93 3.16 -2.04
C VAL A 65 7.40 3.49 -2.34
N ASP A 66 7.73 3.21 -3.58
CA ASP A 66 8.85 3.60 -4.41
C ASP A 66 9.09 5.11 -4.58
N GLU A 67 9.43 5.92 -3.56
CA GLU A 67 9.60 7.38 -3.75
C GLU A 67 10.80 7.75 -4.65
N SER A 68 11.76 6.85 -4.88
CA SER A 68 12.86 7.08 -5.83
C SER A 68 12.42 6.91 -7.28
N TYR A 69 11.38 6.09 -7.53
CA TYR A 69 10.77 5.95 -8.84
C TYR A 69 9.96 7.20 -9.19
N ASN A 70 9.08 7.62 -8.28
CA ASN A 70 8.32 8.85 -8.38
C ASN A 70 7.99 9.35 -6.98
N ASN A 71 8.44 10.57 -6.66
CA ASN A 71 8.29 11.13 -5.32
C ASN A 71 6.80 11.27 -4.96
N VAL A 72 6.38 11.13 -3.70
CA VAL A 72 4.97 11.28 -3.34
C VAL A 72 4.71 12.71 -2.88
N SER A 73 3.74 13.41 -3.50
CA SER A 73 3.30 14.74 -3.05
C SER A 73 2.04 14.66 -2.19
N GLY A 74 1.79 15.68 -1.35
CA GLY A 74 0.64 15.72 -0.44
C GLY A 74 -0.73 15.44 -1.10
N CYS A 75 -0.95 15.91 -2.34
CA CYS A 75 -2.19 15.65 -3.08
C CYS A 75 -2.35 14.21 -3.61
N SER A 76 -1.32 13.38 -3.47
CA SER A 76 -1.34 11.96 -3.89
C SER A 76 -1.53 11.02 -2.70
N ILE A 77 -1.51 11.57 -1.48
CA ILE A 77 -1.71 10.86 -0.20
C ILE A 77 -3.17 10.95 0.24
N ASP A 78 -3.83 12.07 -0.06
CA ASP A 78 -5.22 12.39 0.28
C ASP A 78 -6.21 11.86 -0.78
#